data_AF-A0A2P6WFP4-F1
#
_entry.id   AF-A0A2P6WFP4-F1
#
_cell.length_a   1.000
_cell.length_b   1.000
_cell.length_c   1.000
_cell.angle_alpha   90.00
_cell.angle_beta   90.00
_cell.angle_gamma   90.00
#
_symmetry.space_group_name_H-M   'P 1'
#
loop_
_entity.id
_entity.type
_entity.pdbx_description
1 polymer ?
#
loop_
_entity_poly.entity_id
_entity_poly.type
_entity_poly.pdbx_seq_one_letter_code
_entity_poly.pdbx_strand_id
1 'polypeptide(L)' 'MGSMPMPQEAVDLLLTAEEVALKLKVSKDWVWDHSSRRRPYLPVIRMSDGALRYRASGIEEFLKERERVSLFRRKRR' A
#
# COMPACT_ATOMS: atom_id res chain seq x y z
N MET A 1 11.81 -37.13 -6.14
CA MET A 1 11.08 -36.63 -4.95
C MET A 1 11.95 -35.53 -4.37
N GLY A 2 11.64 -34.24 -4.40
CA GLY A 2 10.34 -33.60 -4.33
C GLY A 2 10.43 -32.52 -3.24
N SER A 3 11.31 -31.53 -3.45
CA SER A 3 11.37 -30.32 -2.63
C SER A 3 11.25 -29.14 -3.58
N MET A 4 10.08 -28.98 -4.19
CA MET A 4 9.67 -27.67 -4.70
C MET A 4 9.34 -26.84 -3.47
N PRO A 5 10.14 -25.83 -3.09
CA PRO A 5 9.68 -24.88 -2.10
C PRO A 5 8.39 -24.27 -2.64
N MET A 6 7.35 -24.38 -1.80
CA MET A 6 6.01 -23.87 -1.98
C MET A 6 6.04 -22.44 -2.54
N PRO A 7 5.01 -22.03 -3.30
CA PRO A 7 4.95 -20.71 -3.90
C PRO A 7 5.22 -19.70 -2.81
N GLN A 8 6.31 -18.96 -2.98
CA GLN A 8 6.65 -17.71 -2.32
C GLN A 8 5.62 -17.42 -1.24
N GLU A 9 5.88 -17.88 -0.01
CA GLU A 9 5.25 -17.28 1.15
C GLU A 9 5.31 -15.80 0.87
N ALA A 10 4.15 -15.18 0.65
CA ALA A 10 4.05 -13.78 0.31
C ALA A 10 4.62 -13.04 1.50
N VAL A 11 5.95 -12.91 1.50
CA VAL A 11 6.72 -12.12 2.42
C VAL A 11 6.14 -10.76 2.19
N ASP A 12 5.25 -10.36 3.08
CA ASP A 12 4.43 -9.20 2.90
C ASP A 12 5.37 -8.01 3.06
N LEU A 13 6.04 -7.68 1.94
CA LEU A 13 7.19 -6.80 1.92
C LEU A 13 6.73 -5.49 2.51
N LEU A 14 7.34 -5.16 3.65
CA LEU A 14 7.02 -3.93 4.36
C LEU A 14 7.69 -2.78 3.62
N LEU A 15 6.93 -2.19 2.70
CA LEU A 15 7.31 -1.00 1.94
C LEU A 15 7.42 0.20 2.88
N THR A 16 8.35 1.10 2.57
CA THR A 16 8.44 2.39 3.24
C THR A 16 7.48 3.40 2.61
N ALA A 17 7.30 4.56 3.27
CA ALA A 17 6.47 5.63 2.71
C ALA A 17 6.92 6.08 1.31
N GLU A 18 8.21 6.00 1.02
CA GLU A 18 8.78 6.34 -0.28
C GLU A 18 8.44 5.31 -1.35
N GLU A 19 8.53 4.03 -1.02
CA GLU A 19 8.16 2.97 -1.97
C GLU A 19 6.66 2.96 -2.26
N VAL A 20 5.84 3.21 -1.24
CA VAL A 20 4.39 3.39 -1.42
C VAL A 20 4.10 4.61 -2.29
N ALA A 21 4.79 5.72 -2.07
CA ALA A 21 4.66 6.93 -2.89
C ALA A 21 4.98 6.62 -4.37
N LEU A 22 6.07 5.92 -4.64
CA LEU A 22 6.46 5.47 -5.98
C LEU A 22 5.41 4.54 -6.60
N LYS A 23 4.92 3.55 -5.83
CA LYS A 23 3.98 2.53 -6.31
C LYS A 23 2.60 3.11 -6.60
N LEU A 24 2.13 4.07 -5.80
CA LEU A 24 0.87 4.80 -6.05
C LEU A 24 1.04 6.02 -6.99
N LYS A 25 2.27 6.38 -7.37
CA LYS A 25 2.61 7.64 -8.07
C LYS A 25 2.03 8.88 -7.37
N VAL A 26 2.15 8.92 -6.04
CA VAL A 26 1.72 10.03 -5.19
C VAL A 26 2.92 10.63 -4.44
N SER A 27 2.75 11.80 -3.83
CA SER A 27 3.78 12.41 -3.01
C SER A 27 3.96 11.69 -1.67
N LYS A 28 5.18 11.69 -1.12
CA LYS A 28 5.48 11.15 0.22
C LYS A 28 4.54 11.75 1.27
N ASP A 29 4.30 13.05 1.24
CA ASP A 29 3.36 13.77 2.13
C ASP A 29 1.94 13.20 2.09
N TRP A 30 1.48 12.79 0.91
CA TRP A 30 0.16 12.17 0.75
C TRP A 30 0.09 10.84 1.50
N VAL A 31 1.16 10.04 1.44
CA VAL A 31 1.27 8.76 2.15
C VAL A 31 1.25 8.98 3.66
N TRP A 32 2.01 9.96 4.16
CA TRP A 32 1.99 10.35 5.58
C TRP A 32 0.60 10.81 6.03
N ASP A 33 -0.05 11.67 5.25
CA ASP A 33 -1.37 12.19 5.59
C ASP A 33 -2.44 11.08 5.62
N HIS A 34 -2.42 10.15 4.66
CA HIS A 34 -3.31 9.00 4.64
C HIS A 34 -2.93 7.89 5.63
N SER A 35 -1.72 7.91 6.19
CA SER A 35 -1.35 7.02 7.30
C SER A 35 -2.02 7.45 8.60
N SER A 36 -2.18 8.75 8.81
CA SER A 36 -2.47 9.31 10.14
C SER A 36 -3.84 9.98 10.23
N ARG A 37 -4.33 10.62 9.16
CA ARG A 37 -5.46 11.58 9.28
C ARG A 37 -6.44 11.58 8.10
N ARG A 38 -6.07 11.12 6.90
CA ARG A 38 -6.98 11.13 5.73
C ARG A 38 -7.50 9.74 5.36
N ARG A 39 -8.83 9.67 5.24
CA ARG A 39 -9.52 8.53 4.63
C ARG A 39 -9.39 8.58 3.10
N PRO A 40 -9.23 7.43 2.43
CA PRO A 40 -9.14 6.06 2.99
C PRO A 40 -7.80 5.76 3.69
N TYR A 41 -7.84 5.04 4.82
CA TYR A 41 -6.63 4.71 5.59
C TYR A 41 -5.74 3.75 4.80
N LEU A 42 -4.45 4.06 4.68
CA LEU A 42 -3.49 3.08 4.19
C LEU A 42 -3.22 2.03 5.27
N PRO A 43 -3.04 0.75 4.88
CA PRO A 43 -2.61 -0.31 5.80
C PRO A 43 -1.17 -0.06 6.25
N VAL A 44 -1.05 0.82 7.25
CA VAL A 44 0.22 1.23 7.85
C VAL A 44 0.43 0.51 9.17
N ILE A 45 1.65 0.02 9.36
CA ILE A 45 2.16 -0.56 10.58
C ILE A 45 3.09 0.47 11.18
N ARG A 46 2.64 1.06 12.28
CA ARG A 46 3.46 1.96 13.07
C ARG A 46 4.41 1.12 13.91
N MET A 47 5.69 1.20 13.62
CA MET A 47 6.74 0.57 14.42
C MET A 47 6.99 1.43 15.68
N SER A 48 7.43 0.80 16.77
CA SER A 48 7.73 1.49 18.04
C SER A 48 8.85 2.55 17.90
N ASP A 49 9.66 2.44 16.85
CA ASP A 49 10.72 3.40 16.50
C ASP A 49 10.19 4.69 15.84
N GLY A 50 8.87 4.79 15.62
CA GLY A 50 8.25 5.92 14.90
C GLY A 50 8.27 5.77 13.37
N ALA A 51 8.87 4.69 12.85
CA ALA A 51 8.83 4.36 11.43
C ALA A 51 7.44 3.85 11.00
N LEU A 52 6.96 4.31 9.85
CA LEU A 52 5.76 3.81 9.19
C LEU A 52 6.14 2.81 8.11
N ARG A 53 5.63 1.59 8.24
CA ARG A 53 5.80 0.51 7.28
C ARG A 53 4.46 0.16 6.66
N TYR A 54 4.46 -0.24 5.40
CA TYR A 54 3.24 -0.51 4.64
C TYR A 54 3.33 -1.90 4.06
N ARG A 55 2.28 -2.69 4.23
CA ARG A 55 2.22 -4.04 3.66
C ARG A 55 2.02 -3.97 2.14
N ALA A 56 2.96 -4.49 1.36
CA ALA A 56 2.87 -4.48 -0.11
C ALA A 56 1.54 -5.06 -0.61
N SER A 57 1.11 -6.20 -0.06
CA SER A 57 -0.16 -6.83 -0.45
C SER A 57 -1.37 -5.98 -0.08
N GLY A 58 -1.35 -5.34 1.09
CA GLY A 58 -2.40 -4.41 1.50
C GLY A 58 -2.45 -3.16 0.63
N ILE A 59 -1.30 -2.65 0.19
CA ILE A 59 -1.21 -1.51 -0.72
C ILE A 59 -1.75 -1.86 -2.11
N GLU A 60 -1.43 -3.05 -2.62
CA GLU A 60 -1.92 -3.50 -3.92
C GLU A 60 -3.44 -3.74 -3.92
N GLU A 61 -3.96 -4.37 -2.86
CA GLU A 61 -5.40 -4.56 -2.70
C GLU A 61 -6.14 -3.23 -2.60
N PHE A 62 -5.62 -2.32 -1.77
CA PHE A 62 -6.17 -0.98 -1.63
C PHE A 62 -6.12 -0.16 -2.91
N LEU A 63 -5.03 -0.26 -3.66
CA LEU A 63 -4.92 0.36 -4.97
C LEU A 63 -5.97 -0.20 -5.91
N LYS A 64 -6.18 -1.52 -5.94
CA LYS A 64 -7.18 -2.19 -6.79
C LYS A 64 -8.60 -1.76 -6.42
N GLU A 65 -8.93 -1.65 -5.14
CA GLU A 65 -10.21 -1.15 -4.67
C GLU A 65 -10.41 0.33 -5.03
N ARG A 66 -9.42 1.18 -4.75
CA ARG A 66 -9.48 2.61 -5.08
C ARG A 66 -9.47 2.87 -6.57
N GLU A 67 -8.70 2.13 -7.36
CA GLU A 67 -8.67 2.26 -8.82
C GLU A 67 -10.06 1.97 -9.38
N ARG A 68 -10.73 0.90 -8.91
CA ARG A 68 -12.12 0.62 -9.27
C ARG A 68 -13.04 1.79 -8.93
N VAL A 69 -12.93 2.38 -7.74
CA VAL A 69 -13.76 3.54 -7.32
C VAL A 69 -13.39 4.84 -8.06
N SER A 70 -12.11 5.04 -8.37
CA SER A 70 -11.56 6.26 -8.98
C SER A 70 -11.80 6.30 -10.48
N LEU A 71 -11.75 5.15 -11.15
CA LEU A 71 -12.17 4.99 -12.55
C LEU A 71 -13.64 5.41 -12.73
N PHE A 72 -14.49 5.16 -11.73
CA PHE A 72 -15.86 5.65 -11.69
C PHE A 72 -15.95 7.19 -11.57
N ARG A 73 -15.03 7.83 -10.84
CA ARG A 73 -14.99 9.30 -10.73
C ARG A 73 -14.38 9.99 -11.96
N ARG A 74 -13.47 9.34 -12.68
CA ARG A 74 -12.83 9.89 -13.90
C ARG A 74 -13.76 9.90 -15.11
N LYS A 75 -14.84 9.11 -15.11
CA LYS A 75 -15.88 9.09 -16.17
C LYS A 75 -16.90 10.24 -16.08
N ARG A 76 -16.69 11.21 -15.19
CA ARG A 76 -17.53 12.42 -15.06
C ARG A 76 -16.75 13.70 -15.39
N ARG A 77 -16.02 13.69 -16.51
CA ARG A 77 -15.53 14.92 -17.12
C ARG A 77 -15.78 14.89 -18.61
#